data_AF-A0A976K6Q1-F1
#
_entry.id   AF-A0A976K6Q1-F1
#
_cell.length_a   1.000
_cell.length_b   1.000
_cell.length_c   1.000
_cell.angle_alpha   90.00
_cell.angle_beta   90.00
_cell.angle_gamma   90.00
#
_symmetry.space_group_name_H-M   'P 1'
#
loop_
_entity.id
_entity.type
_entity.pdbx_description
1 polymer ?
#
loop_
_entity_poly.entity_id
_entity_poly.type
_entity_poly.pdbx_seq_one_letter_code
_entity_poly.pdbx_strand_id
1 'polypeptide(L)'
;MFRWRRQILRPLVVPEQKRKLLPFAALSASYFAHIGFFNPYLPLWLKDLGFGLLAISILTSVQSATRLFAPYGWGWLSDHTGERVRLLRYGASAALALSLALWWPLGGLGLFLVLLLMFSHTSAMMPMSEAAMAHLVSQGGAFDVRRYGRVRLWGSVGFLATVLAAGVWFEHHGIGSFPVWTSLSLLAVALSVWCMPDLREAPHTERRGPSVWPVLRQPAVRWFFVAVFFHVLSHIFIYIFFSLYLDSLGYSKAVIGLLWAVSVVIEIGWFFTQARWLPRLPLTGWLVL
;
A
#
# COMPACT_ATOMS: atom_id res chain seq x y z
N MET A 1 7.57 -55.78 -13.30
CA MET A 1 6.93 -54.78 -14.17
C MET A 1 6.05 -53.86 -13.31
N PHE A 2 6.52 -52.63 -13.11
CA PHE A 2 5.85 -51.43 -12.56
C PHE A 2 4.93 -51.51 -11.31
N ARG A 3 5.54 -51.29 -10.13
CA ARG A 3 4.86 -50.76 -8.94
C ARG A 3 4.69 -49.24 -9.06
N TRP A 4 3.45 -48.79 -9.26
CA TRP A 4 3.07 -47.39 -9.12
C TRP A 4 3.07 -46.97 -7.64
N ARG A 5 4.16 -46.37 -7.18
CA ARG A 5 4.20 -45.67 -5.88
C ARG A 5 3.93 -44.19 -6.13
N ARG A 6 2.72 -43.74 -5.78
CA ARG A 6 2.39 -42.33 -5.58
C ARG A 6 3.32 -41.76 -4.49
N GLN A 7 4.39 -41.07 -4.88
CA GLN A 7 5.08 -40.11 -4.05
C GLN A 7 4.76 -38.72 -4.60
N ILE A 8 3.56 -38.23 -4.27
CA ILE A 8 3.29 -36.80 -4.22
C ILE A 8 4.11 -36.29 -3.04
N LEU A 9 5.37 -35.94 -3.29
CA LEU A 9 6.18 -35.18 -2.35
C LEU A 9 5.53 -33.81 -2.23
N ARG A 10 4.58 -33.68 -1.29
CA ARG A 10 4.29 -32.39 -0.68
C ARG A 10 5.64 -31.88 -0.18
N PRO A 11 6.14 -30.71 -0.60
CA PRO A 11 7.30 -30.14 0.06
C PRO A 11 6.93 -30.00 1.53
N LEU A 12 7.61 -30.78 2.38
CA LEU A 12 7.50 -30.69 3.83
C LEU A 12 7.87 -29.26 4.17
N VAL A 13 6.85 -28.45 4.47
CA VAL A 13 7.04 -27.08 4.89
C VAL A 13 7.78 -27.15 6.22
N VAL A 14 9.07 -26.81 6.21
CA VAL A 14 9.86 -26.68 7.42
C VAL A 14 9.17 -25.60 8.29
N PRO A 15 8.79 -25.89 9.54
CA PRO A 15 8.08 -24.95 10.42
C PRO A 15 8.76 -23.58 10.54
N GLU A 16 10.09 -23.53 10.37
CA GLU A 16 10.88 -22.29 10.39
C GLU A 16 10.52 -21.30 9.27
N GLN A 17 10.16 -21.77 8.07
CA GLN A 17 9.81 -20.88 6.95
C GLN A 17 8.44 -20.21 7.13
N LYS A 18 7.48 -20.88 7.78
CA LYS A 18 6.17 -20.26 8.12
C LYS A 18 6.33 -19.12 9.12
N ARG A 19 7.24 -19.28 10.10
CA ARG A 19 7.56 -18.24 11.09
C ARG A 19 8.19 -16.98 10.46
N LYS A 20 8.96 -17.13 9.38
CA LYS A 20 9.60 -16.00 8.68
C LYS A 20 8.64 -15.15 7.84
N LEU A 21 7.49 -15.69 7.41
CA LEU A 21 6.52 -14.99 6.56
C LEU A 21 5.42 -14.25 7.33
N LEU A 22 5.16 -14.65 8.59
CA LEU A 22 4.15 -14.02 9.44
C LEU A 22 4.41 -12.51 9.66
N PRO A 23 5.66 -12.05 9.91
CA PRO A 23 5.93 -10.61 10.05
C PRO A 23 5.64 -9.81 8.78
N PHE A 24 5.89 -10.38 7.59
CA PHE A 24 5.56 -9.74 6.31
C PHE A 24 4.06 -9.66 6.08
N ALA A 25 3.32 -10.70 6.44
CA ALA A 25 1.86 -10.67 6.42
C ALA A 25 1.28 -9.65 7.41
N ALA A 26 1.86 -9.56 8.62
CA ALA A 26 1.45 -8.57 9.62
C ALA A 26 1.74 -7.13 9.16
N LEU A 27 2.91 -6.88 8.55
CA LEU A 27 3.23 -5.57 7.97
C LEU A 27 2.29 -5.23 6.82
N SER A 28 2.04 -6.17 5.90
CA SER A 28 1.09 -5.93 4.81
C SER A 28 -0.31 -5.63 5.35
N ALA A 29 -0.81 -6.43 6.29
CA ALA A 29 -2.11 -6.23 6.92
C ALA A 29 -2.21 -4.86 7.62
N SER A 30 -1.22 -4.51 8.45
CA SER A 30 -1.22 -3.24 9.20
C SER A 30 -1.05 -2.02 8.31
N TYR A 31 -0.22 -2.12 7.27
CA TYR A 31 -0.02 -1.03 6.30
C TYR A 31 -1.27 -0.78 5.47
N PHE A 32 -1.89 -1.83 4.93
CA PHE A 32 -3.14 -1.69 4.19
C PHE A 32 -4.33 -1.36 5.09
N ALA A 33 -4.32 -1.78 6.35
CA ALA A 33 -5.26 -1.29 7.37
C ALA A 33 -5.14 0.23 7.54
N HIS A 34 -3.93 0.75 7.67
CA HIS A 34 -3.67 2.18 7.73
C HIS A 34 -4.22 2.89 6.48
N ILE A 35 -3.89 2.43 5.27
CA ILE A 35 -4.43 3.01 4.04
C ILE A 35 -5.96 2.93 3.99
N GLY A 36 -6.54 1.81 4.43
CA GLY A 36 -7.97 1.52 4.37
C GLY A 36 -8.84 2.50 5.11
N PHE A 37 -8.42 2.98 6.28
CA PHE A 37 -9.11 4.09 6.92
C PHE A 37 -8.58 5.45 6.43
N PHE A 38 -7.26 5.61 6.26
CA PHE A 38 -6.67 6.92 6.06
C PHE A 38 -7.15 7.57 4.75
N ASN A 39 -7.14 6.82 3.63
CA ASN A 39 -7.50 7.40 2.33
C ASN A 39 -8.98 7.80 2.24
N PRO A 40 -9.95 6.96 2.62
CA PRO A 40 -11.37 7.33 2.56
C PRO A 40 -11.77 8.46 3.51
N TYR A 41 -11.15 8.55 4.69
CA TYR A 41 -11.59 9.44 5.77
C TYR A 41 -10.74 10.71 5.91
N LEU A 42 -9.50 10.77 5.39
CA LEU A 42 -8.68 12.00 5.43
C LEU A 42 -9.41 13.20 4.79
N PRO A 43 -9.99 13.12 3.58
CA PRO A 43 -10.69 14.26 2.98
C PRO A 43 -11.87 14.73 3.84
N LEU A 44 -12.60 13.78 4.47
CA LEU A 44 -13.72 14.08 5.35
C LEU A 44 -13.27 14.79 6.63
N TRP A 45 -12.15 14.37 7.22
CA TRP A 45 -11.58 15.03 8.40
C TRP A 45 -11.07 16.43 8.07
N LEU A 46 -10.41 16.64 6.92
CA LEU A 46 -10.00 17.96 6.49
C LEU A 46 -11.21 18.89 6.23
N LYS A 47 -12.31 18.36 5.69
CA LYS A 47 -13.57 19.09 5.54
C LYS A 47 -14.14 19.51 6.91
N ASP A 48 -14.12 18.61 7.88
CA ASP A 48 -14.60 18.86 9.25
C ASP A 48 -13.78 19.94 9.98
N LEU A 49 -12.47 20.00 9.72
CA LEU A 49 -11.59 21.08 10.17
C LEU A 49 -11.86 22.45 9.48
N GLY A 50 -12.81 22.50 8.54
CA GLY A 50 -13.20 23.72 7.83
C GLY A 50 -12.36 24.06 6.60
N PHE A 51 -11.51 23.14 6.11
CA PHE A 51 -10.75 23.38 4.88
C PHE A 51 -11.66 23.33 3.64
N GLY A 52 -11.44 24.29 2.73
CA GLY A 52 -12.09 24.28 1.42
C GLY A 52 -11.56 23.18 0.49
N LEU A 53 -12.30 22.87 -0.58
CA LEU A 53 -11.98 21.80 -1.54
C LEU A 53 -10.57 21.92 -2.15
N LEU A 54 -10.11 23.14 -2.44
CA LEU A 54 -8.76 23.38 -2.97
C LEU A 54 -7.68 22.96 -1.96
N ALA A 55 -7.83 23.34 -0.69
CA ALA A 55 -6.89 22.96 0.36
C ALA A 55 -6.89 21.44 0.60
N ILE A 56 -8.07 20.81 0.62
CA ILE A 56 -8.20 19.36 0.72
C ILE A 56 -7.48 18.67 -0.45
N SER A 57 -7.66 19.17 -1.67
CA SER A 57 -7.01 18.61 -2.87
C SER A 57 -5.49 18.71 -2.79
N ILE A 58 -4.97 19.87 -2.36
CA ILE A 58 -3.52 20.05 -2.16
C ILE A 58 -2.99 19.07 -1.10
N LEU A 59 -3.62 19.03 0.08
CA LEU A 59 -3.18 18.20 1.22
C LEU A 59 -3.24 16.70 0.91
N THR A 60 -4.28 16.24 0.21
CA THR A 60 -4.42 14.83 -0.19
C THR A 60 -3.47 14.46 -1.32
N SER A 61 -3.20 15.38 -2.25
CA SER A 61 -2.25 15.16 -3.35
C SER A 61 -0.80 14.96 -2.88
N VAL A 62 -0.46 15.41 -1.66
CA VAL A 62 0.86 15.19 -1.03
C VAL A 62 1.21 13.70 -0.99
N GLN A 63 0.23 12.83 -0.76
CA GLN A 63 0.42 11.38 -0.80
C GLN A 63 0.90 10.89 -2.16
N SER A 64 0.39 11.47 -3.24
CA SER A 64 0.79 11.13 -4.60
C SER A 64 2.13 11.77 -4.98
N ALA A 65 2.36 13.01 -4.56
CA ALA A 65 3.61 13.74 -4.83
C ALA A 65 4.82 13.05 -4.18
N THR A 66 4.70 12.59 -2.94
CA THR A 66 5.78 11.88 -2.24
C THR A 66 6.20 10.59 -2.95
N ARG A 67 5.28 9.89 -3.60
CA ARG A 67 5.59 8.69 -4.40
C ARG A 67 6.51 8.95 -5.60
N LEU A 68 6.64 10.21 -6.04
CA LEU A 68 7.51 10.56 -7.15
C LEU A 68 9.01 10.53 -6.77
N PHE A 69 9.34 10.74 -5.50
CA PHE A 69 10.74 10.86 -5.07
C PHE A 69 11.09 9.95 -3.89
N ALA A 70 10.20 9.79 -2.90
CA ALA A 70 10.53 9.10 -1.67
C ALA A 70 10.88 7.62 -1.86
N PRO A 71 10.14 6.81 -2.65
CA PRO A 71 10.54 5.43 -2.93
C PRO A 71 11.93 5.29 -3.56
N TYR A 72 12.31 6.23 -4.42
CA TYR A 72 13.64 6.23 -5.06
C TYR A 72 14.74 6.61 -4.07
N GLY A 73 14.50 7.60 -3.22
CA GLY A 73 15.45 8.00 -2.16
C GLY A 73 15.68 6.87 -1.14
N TRP A 74 14.59 6.25 -0.66
CA TRP A 74 14.67 5.10 0.24
C TRP A 74 15.25 3.86 -0.41
N GLY A 75 14.93 3.61 -1.69
CA GLY A 75 15.50 2.52 -2.48
C GLY A 75 17.02 2.66 -2.63
N TRP A 76 17.48 3.83 -3.04
CA TRP A 76 18.91 4.15 -3.13
C TRP A 76 19.62 3.96 -1.78
N LEU A 77 19.06 4.51 -0.70
CA LEU A 77 19.64 4.39 0.65
C LEU A 77 19.68 2.94 1.13
N SER A 78 18.63 2.17 0.83
CA SER A 78 18.52 0.75 1.14
C SER A 78 19.55 -0.09 0.42
N ASP A 79 19.75 0.17 -0.87
CA ASP A 79 20.68 -0.60 -1.68
C ASP A 79 22.15 -0.29 -1.29
N HIS A 80 22.45 0.94 -0.84
CA HIS A 80 23.78 1.32 -0.35
C HIS A 80 24.08 0.80 1.06
N THR A 81 23.11 0.82 1.96
CA THR A 81 23.30 0.38 3.35
C THR A 81 23.16 -1.13 3.53
N GLY A 82 22.36 -1.80 2.69
CA GLY A 82 22.01 -3.21 2.85
C GLY A 82 21.11 -3.49 4.07
N GLU A 83 20.68 -2.45 4.80
CA GLU A 83 19.94 -2.54 6.07
C GLU A 83 18.45 -2.19 5.91
N ARG A 84 17.79 -2.82 4.92
CA ARG A 84 16.36 -2.64 4.59
C ARG A 84 15.46 -2.54 5.83
N VAL A 85 15.53 -3.54 6.72
CA VAL A 85 14.66 -3.64 7.90
C VAL A 85 14.86 -2.49 8.88
N ARG A 86 16.09 -2.01 9.08
CA ARG A 86 16.36 -0.85 9.95
C ARG A 86 15.80 0.45 9.37
N LEU A 87 15.90 0.63 8.07
CA LEU A 87 15.28 1.77 7.38
C LEU A 87 13.75 1.72 7.49
N LEU A 88 13.14 0.55 7.37
CA LEU A 88 11.70 0.39 7.65
C LEU A 88 11.36 0.75 9.10
N ARG A 89 12.16 0.31 10.09
CA ARG A 89 11.93 0.62 11.52
C ARG A 89 11.99 2.13 11.76
N TYR A 90 12.99 2.80 11.18
CA TYR A 90 13.10 4.25 11.22
C TYR A 90 11.89 4.93 10.56
N GLY A 91 11.54 4.53 9.33
CA GLY A 91 10.40 5.09 8.60
C GLY A 91 9.08 4.96 9.36
N ALA A 92 8.80 3.77 9.91
CA ALA A 92 7.61 3.52 10.70
C ALA A 92 7.57 4.34 12.00
N SER A 93 8.71 4.40 12.71
CA SER A 93 8.80 5.11 13.99
C SER A 93 8.75 6.63 13.81
N ALA A 94 9.38 7.16 12.75
CA ALA A 94 9.31 8.56 12.38
C ALA A 94 7.88 8.96 11.97
N ALA A 95 7.20 8.14 11.16
CA ALA A 95 5.81 8.37 10.79
C ALA A 95 4.88 8.36 12.00
N LEU A 96 5.09 7.43 12.95
CA LEU A 96 4.35 7.39 14.21
C LEU A 96 4.58 8.65 15.04
N ALA A 97 5.83 9.08 15.22
CA ALA A 97 6.14 10.30 15.96
C ALA A 97 5.51 11.55 15.32
N LEU A 98 5.57 11.66 14.00
CA LEU A 98 4.95 12.74 13.25
C LEU A 98 3.42 12.73 13.36
N SER A 99 2.80 11.55 13.46
CA SER A 99 1.34 11.44 13.65
C SER A 99 0.84 12.09 14.94
N LEU A 100 1.69 12.19 15.97
CA LEU A 100 1.34 12.83 17.23
C LEU A 100 1.12 14.34 17.05
N ALA A 101 1.73 14.97 16.04
CA ALA A 101 1.49 16.37 15.73
C ALA A 101 0.05 16.64 15.27
N LEU A 102 -0.66 15.64 14.71
CA LEU A 102 -2.06 15.76 14.29
C LEU A 102 -3.04 15.96 15.45
N TRP A 103 -2.59 15.76 16.70
CA TRP A 103 -3.39 16.00 17.90
C TRP A 103 -3.50 17.49 18.27
N TRP A 104 -2.64 18.34 17.71
CA TRP A 104 -2.71 19.78 17.88
C TRP A 104 -3.48 20.45 16.73
N PRO A 105 -4.14 21.60 17.00
CA PRO A 105 -4.80 22.37 15.97
C PRO A 105 -3.76 23.01 15.04
N LEU A 106 -3.45 22.32 13.95
CA LEU A 106 -2.49 22.77 12.94
C LEU A 106 -3.21 23.58 11.85
N GLY A 107 -2.63 24.71 11.45
CA GLY A 107 -3.05 25.41 10.24
C GLY A 107 -2.70 24.62 8.96
N GLY A 108 -3.17 25.10 7.80
CA GLY A 108 -2.99 24.40 6.52
C GLY A 108 -1.53 24.08 6.18
N LEU A 109 -0.60 25.00 6.44
CA LEU A 109 0.84 24.75 6.23
C LEU A 109 1.40 23.70 7.19
N GLY A 110 0.97 23.73 8.47
CA GLY A 110 1.39 22.75 9.47
C GLY A 110 0.93 21.34 9.10
N LEU A 111 -0.34 21.19 8.71
CA LEU A 111 -0.87 19.90 8.21
C LEU A 111 -0.14 19.45 6.94
N PHE A 112 0.13 20.36 6.00
CA PHE A 112 0.88 20.03 4.79
C PHE A 112 2.25 19.45 5.12
N LEU A 113 3.01 20.08 6.01
CA LEU A 113 4.34 19.62 6.41
C LEU A 113 4.28 18.28 7.14
N VAL A 114 3.33 18.10 8.06
CA VAL A 114 3.16 16.83 8.78
C VAL A 114 2.81 15.71 7.82
N LEU A 115 1.83 15.90 6.93
CA LEU A 115 1.45 14.91 5.92
C LEU A 115 2.59 14.61 4.94
N LEU A 116 3.32 15.64 4.49
CA LEU A 116 4.48 15.49 3.61
C LEU A 116 5.54 14.60 4.25
N LEU A 117 5.90 14.89 5.50
CA LEU A 117 6.89 14.11 6.22
C LEU A 117 6.39 12.69 6.49
N MET A 118 5.15 12.53 6.94
CA MET A 118 4.55 11.20 7.18
C MET A 118 4.52 10.34 5.91
N PHE A 119 4.08 10.89 4.79
CA PHE A 119 4.02 10.18 3.51
C PHE A 119 5.41 9.91 2.91
N SER A 120 6.37 10.80 3.14
CA SER A 120 7.76 10.57 2.73
C SER A 120 8.36 9.35 3.44
N HIS A 121 7.99 9.09 4.70
CA HIS A 121 8.47 7.91 5.44
C HIS A 121 7.67 6.65 5.16
N THR A 122 6.35 6.75 4.91
CA THR A 122 5.47 5.59 4.69
C THR A 122 5.42 5.10 3.24
N SER A 123 5.75 5.95 2.26
CA SER A 123 5.64 5.63 0.82
C SER A 123 6.59 4.52 0.35
N ALA A 124 7.76 4.37 0.97
CA ALA A 124 8.73 3.35 0.60
C ALA A 124 8.52 2.00 1.31
N MET A 125 7.67 1.95 2.35
CA MET A 125 7.51 0.75 3.17
C MET A 125 7.01 -0.46 2.36
N MET A 126 6.04 -0.25 1.48
CA MET A 126 5.52 -1.31 0.61
C MET A 126 6.56 -1.83 -0.39
N PRO A 127 7.14 -1.03 -1.29
CA PRO A 127 8.10 -1.53 -2.27
C PRO A 127 9.32 -2.19 -1.60
N MET A 128 9.78 -1.65 -0.47
CA MET A 128 10.88 -2.26 0.28
C MET A 128 10.49 -3.60 0.94
N SER A 129 9.27 -3.70 1.48
CA SER A 129 8.76 -4.96 2.05
C SER A 129 8.49 -6.02 0.98
N GLU A 130 8.00 -5.62 -0.19
CA GLU A 130 7.78 -6.51 -1.32
C GLU A 130 9.11 -7.01 -1.89
N ALA A 131 10.12 -6.14 -2.02
CA ALA A 131 11.47 -6.55 -2.42
C ALA A 131 12.07 -7.55 -1.43
N ALA A 132 12.04 -7.26 -0.13
CA ALA A 132 12.52 -8.17 0.90
C ALA A 132 11.76 -9.52 0.92
N MET A 133 10.44 -9.49 0.71
CA MET A 133 9.64 -10.71 0.58
C MET A 133 9.99 -11.48 -0.71
N ALA A 134 10.16 -10.81 -1.84
CA ALA A 134 10.50 -11.45 -3.11
C ALA A 134 11.83 -12.22 -2.99
N HIS A 135 12.83 -11.66 -2.30
CA HIS A 135 14.08 -12.37 -2.02
C HIS A 135 13.89 -13.63 -1.18
N LEU A 136 13.03 -13.58 -0.15
CA LEU A 136 12.72 -14.75 0.70
C LEU A 136 11.93 -15.83 -0.04
N VAL A 137 11.02 -15.44 -0.94
CA VAL A 137 10.16 -16.36 -1.70
C VAL A 137 10.87 -16.92 -2.95
N SER A 138 11.95 -16.28 -3.40
CA SER A 138 12.78 -16.70 -4.55
C SER A 138 13.94 -17.65 -4.16
N GLN A 139 14.10 -18.02 -2.88
CA GLN A 139 15.13 -18.98 -2.47
C GLN A 139 14.88 -20.36 -3.10
N GLY A 140 15.68 -20.70 -4.11
CA GLY A 140 15.61 -21.96 -4.86
C GLY A 140 15.25 -21.84 -6.34
N GLY A 141 15.14 -20.61 -6.89
CA GLY A 141 14.95 -20.40 -8.35
C GLY A 141 13.52 -20.58 -8.86
N ALA A 142 12.55 -20.89 -7.98
CA ALA A 142 11.13 -20.95 -8.30
C ALA A 142 10.36 -19.92 -7.45
N PHE A 143 9.80 -18.91 -8.09
CA PHE A 143 8.96 -17.90 -7.44
C PHE A 143 7.62 -18.53 -7.04
N ASP A 144 7.38 -18.73 -5.73
CA ASP A 144 6.13 -19.32 -5.24
C ASP A 144 4.99 -18.28 -5.23
N VAL A 145 4.36 -18.10 -6.40
CA VAL A 145 3.22 -17.19 -6.64
C VAL A 145 2.08 -17.41 -5.64
N ARG A 146 1.85 -18.64 -5.17
CA ARG A 146 0.79 -18.95 -4.20
C ARG A 146 1.09 -18.38 -2.82
N ARG A 147 2.36 -18.32 -2.40
CA ARG A 147 2.75 -17.72 -1.11
C ARG A 147 2.67 -16.19 -1.17
N TYR A 148 3.13 -15.60 -2.27
CA TYR A 148 3.00 -14.16 -2.52
C TYR A 148 1.53 -13.71 -2.46
N GLY A 149 0.63 -14.42 -3.14
CA GLY A 149 -0.81 -14.13 -3.11
C GLY A 149 -1.44 -14.21 -1.72
N ARG A 150 -0.98 -15.13 -0.85
CA ARG A 150 -1.47 -15.24 0.53
C ARG A 150 -1.07 -14.05 1.41
N VAL A 151 0.12 -13.49 1.22
CA VAL A 151 0.55 -12.29 1.96
C VAL A 151 -0.27 -11.08 1.54
N ARG A 152 -0.48 -10.91 0.23
CA ARG A 152 -1.30 -9.83 -0.32
C ARG A 152 -2.76 -9.89 0.13
N LEU A 153 -3.32 -11.10 0.27
CA LEU A 153 -4.68 -11.30 0.80
C LEU A 153 -4.86 -10.69 2.20
N TRP A 154 -3.86 -10.85 3.08
CA TRP A 154 -3.91 -10.25 4.42
C TRP A 154 -3.91 -8.71 4.38
N GLY A 155 -3.22 -8.12 3.40
CA GLY A 155 -3.32 -6.69 3.10
C GLY A 155 -4.75 -6.26 2.80
N SER A 156 -5.41 -6.94 1.86
CA SER A 156 -6.81 -6.65 1.51
C SER A 156 -7.78 -6.85 2.69
N VAL A 157 -7.57 -7.87 3.51
CA VAL A 157 -8.37 -8.10 4.74
C VAL A 157 -8.16 -6.95 5.74
N GLY A 158 -6.92 -6.50 5.92
CA GLY A 158 -6.59 -5.35 6.77
C GLY A 158 -7.30 -4.07 6.30
N PHE A 159 -7.22 -3.76 5.00
CA PHE A 159 -7.96 -2.64 4.40
C PHE A 159 -9.46 -2.75 4.69
N LEU A 160 -10.08 -3.88 4.36
CA LEU A 160 -11.52 -4.10 4.47
C LEU A 160 -12.01 -3.99 5.91
N ALA A 161 -11.30 -4.60 6.85
CA ALA A 161 -11.65 -4.54 8.27
C ALA A 161 -11.60 -3.10 8.79
N THR A 162 -10.57 -2.34 8.39
CA THR A 162 -10.31 -1.02 8.96
C THR A 162 -11.20 0.05 8.34
N VAL A 163 -11.48 -0.03 7.03
CA VAL A 163 -12.40 0.92 6.37
C VAL A 163 -13.83 0.82 6.93
N LEU A 164 -14.29 -0.40 7.23
CA LEU A 164 -15.60 -0.65 7.84
C LEU A 164 -15.62 -0.24 9.31
N ALA A 165 -14.63 -0.69 10.09
CA ALA A 165 -14.56 -0.39 11.52
C ALA A 165 -14.43 1.11 11.79
N ALA A 166 -13.57 1.81 11.03
CA ALA A 166 -13.43 3.26 11.13
C ALA A 166 -14.71 3.98 10.69
N GLY A 167 -15.41 3.49 9.66
CA GLY A 167 -16.67 4.07 9.21
C GLY A 167 -17.76 4.05 10.28
N VAL A 168 -17.96 2.90 10.90
CA VAL A 168 -18.91 2.75 12.03
C VAL A 168 -18.46 3.58 13.23
N TRP A 169 -17.16 3.59 13.53
CA TRP A 169 -16.63 4.38 14.64
C TRP A 169 -16.84 5.88 14.47
N PHE A 170 -16.50 6.42 13.30
CA PHE A 170 -16.64 7.85 12.99
C PHE A 170 -18.10 8.28 12.89
N GLU A 171 -19.02 7.37 12.59
CA GLU A 171 -20.45 7.64 12.68
C GLU A 171 -20.90 7.90 14.12
N HIS A 172 -20.46 7.07 15.07
CA HIS A 172 -20.90 7.15 16.47
C HIS A 172 -20.11 8.15 17.32
N HIS A 173 -18.80 8.26 17.09
CA HIS A 173 -17.89 9.07 17.92
C HIS A 173 -17.39 10.34 17.20
N GLY A 174 -17.80 10.55 15.95
CA GLY A 174 -17.37 11.66 15.12
C GLY A 174 -15.97 11.48 14.51
N ILE A 175 -15.73 12.23 13.42
CA ILE A 175 -14.46 12.20 12.67
C ILE A 175 -13.30 12.85 13.43
N GLY A 176 -13.56 13.60 14.51
CA GLY A 176 -12.54 14.20 15.36
C GLY A 176 -11.56 13.19 15.99
N SER A 177 -11.93 11.91 16.05
CA SER A 177 -11.06 10.82 16.49
C SER A 177 -10.05 10.34 15.41
N PHE A 178 -10.00 10.98 14.24
CA PHE A 178 -9.09 10.64 13.14
C PHE A 178 -7.59 10.62 13.52
N PRO A 179 -7.05 11.59 14.32
CA PRO A 179 -5.66 11.53 14.78
C PRO A 179 -5.36 10.28 15.62
N VAL A 180 -6.33 9.83 16.44
CA VAL A 180 -6.21 8.62 17.26
C VAL A 180 -6.06 7.39 16.38
N TRP A 181 -6.93 7.23 15.39
CA TRP A 181 -6.86 6.12 14.43
C TRP A 181 -5.55 6.15 13.63
N THR A 182 -5.07 7.34 13.28
CA THR A 182 -3.78 7.53 12.60
C THR A 182 -2.61 7.07 13.45
N SER A 183 -2.53 7.49 14.72
CA SER A 183 -1.47 7.05 15.62
C SER A 183 -1.55 5.55 15.93
N LEU A 184 -2.75 5.00 16.16
CA LEU A 184 -2.92 3.57 16.46
C LEU A 184 -2.57 2.66 15.28
N SER A 185 -2.99 3.02 14.07
CA SER A 185 -2.66 2.25 12.87
C SER A 185 -1.16 2.33 12.54
N LEU A 186 -0.52 3.49 12.69
CA LEU A 186 0.93 3.63 12.54
C LEU A 186 1.71 2.93 13.64
N LEU A 187 1.17 2.85 14.85
CA LEU A 187 1.73 2.03 15.92
C LEU A 187 1.68 0.54 15.54
N ALA A 188 0.56 0.06 15.00
CA ALA A 188 0.45 -1.32 14.51
C ALA A 188 1.45 -1.61 13.38
N VAL A 189 1.66 -0.65 12.47
CA VAL A 189 2.69 -0.73 11.42
C VAL A 189 4.09 -0.78 12.05
N ALA A 190 4.41 0.12 12.98
CA ALA A 190 5.69 0.15 13.66
C ALA A 190 5.96 -1.17 14.39
N LEU A 191 5.03 -1.66 15.22
CA LEU A 191 5.15 -2.94 15.91
C LEU A 191 5.38 -4.10 14.91
N SER A 192 4.65 -4.11 13.79
CA SER A 192 4.83 -5.15 12.76
C SER A 192 6.24 -5.14 12.15
N VAL A 193 6.80 -3.95 11.91
CA VAL A 193 8.17 -3.81 11.41
C VAL A 193 9.19 -4.19 12.48
N TRP A 194 8.98 -3.80 13.74
CA TRP A 194 9.89 -4.16 14.84
C TRP A 194 9.91 -5.67 15.10
N CYS A 195 8.82 -6.39 14.83
CA CYS A 195 8.77 -7.85 14.84
C CYS A 195 9.44 -8.52 13.63
N MET A 196 9.90 -7.77 12.61
CA MET A 196 10.61 -8.36 11.48
C MET A 196 12.03 -8.79 11.85
N PRO A 197 12.47 -9.98 11.41
CA PRO A 197 13.85 -10.40 11.59
C PRO A 197 14.79 -9.50 10.78
N ASP A 198 15.92 -9.11 11.37
CA ASP A 198 16.97 -8.37 10.67
C ASP A 198 17.62 -9.27 9.63
N LEU A 199 17.15 -9.14 8.39
CA LEU A 199 17.75 -9.77 7.22
C LEU A 199 18.69 -8.76 6.59
N ARG A 200 19.99 -8.93 6.82
CA ARG A 200 21.02 -8.22 6.07
C ARG A 200 21.19 -8.93 4.72
N GLU A 201 20.91 -8.23 3.65
CA GLU A 201 21.22 -8.71 2.31
C GLU A 201 22.66 -8.32 1.97
N ALA A 202 23.37 -9.20 1.26
CA ALA A 202 24.67 -8.84 0.72
C ALA A 202 24.47 -7.68 -0.27
N PRO A 203 25.31 -6.63 -0.22
CA PRO A 203 25.21 -5.51 -1.16
C PRO A 203 25.17 -6.04 -2.58
N HIS A 204 24.17 -5.63 -3.37
CA HIS A 204 24.16 -5.94 -4.78
C HIS A 204 25.39 -5.29 -5.41
N THR A 205 26.29 -6.11 -5.96
CA THR A 205 27.42 -5.62 -6.72
C THR A 205 26.86 -4.81 -7.87
N GLU A 206 27.20 -3.52 -7.95
CA GLU A 206 26.71 -2.60 -8.98
C GLU A 206 27.04 -3.11 -10.39
N ARG A 207 26.15 -3.91 -10.97
CA ARG A 207 26.07 -3.99 -12.42
C ARG A 207 25.31 -2.77 -12.85
N ARG A 208 26.02 -1.78 -13.44
CA ARG A 208 25.41 -0.70 -14.19
C ARG A 208 24.40 -1.31 -15.16
N GLY A 209 23.12 -1.21 -14.80
CA GLY A 209 22.04 -1.66 -15.65
C GLY A 209 22.09 -0.90 -16.99
N PRO A 210 21.55 -1.47 -18.07
CA PRO A 210 21.41 -0.75 -19.32
C PRO A 210 20.67 0.57 -19.09
N SER A 211 21.09 1.63 -19.79
CA SER A 211 20.43 2.94 -19.72
C SER A 211 18.94 2.80 -20.03
N VAL A 212 18.08 3.39 -19.20
CA VAL A 212 16.62 3.42 -19.40
C VAL A 212 16.19 4.40 -20.50
N TRP A 213 17.05 5.38 -20.83
CA TRP A 213 16.75 6.45 -21.78
C TRP A 213 16.38 5.97 -23.20
N PRO A 214 17.08 4.99 -23.81
CA PRO A 214 16.72 4.47 -25.12
C PRO A 214 15.33 3.82 -25.14
N VAL A 215 14.91 3.19 -24.05
CA VAL A 215 13.59 2.54 -23.93
C VAL A 215 12.49 3.60 -23.80
N LEU A 216 12.69 4.62 -22.97
CA LEU A 216 11.73 5.71 -22.79
C LEU A 216 11.49 6.54 -24.06
N ARG A 217 12.44 6.56 -25.00
CA ARG A 217 12.31 7.25 -26.29
C ARG A 217 11.45 6.52 -27.31
N GLN A 218 11.18 5.22 -27.11
CA GLN A 218 10.35 4.44 -28.03
C GLN A 218 8.92 5.00 -28.08
N PRO A 219 8.32 5.22 -29.25
CA PRO A 219 6.96 5.78 -29.37
C PRO A 219 5.90 4.98 -28.61
N ALA A 220 5.97 3.64 -28.66
CA ALA A 220 5.05 2.76 -27.95
C ALA A 220 5.12 2.95 -26.43
N VAL A 221 6.33 3.11 -25.88
CA VAL A 221 6.56 3.32 -24.45
C VAL A 221 6.03 4.69 -24.01
N ARG A 222 6.19 5.74 -24.83
CA ARG A 222 5.63 7.06 -24.55
C ARG A 222 4.11 7.03 -24.49
N TRP A 223 3.45 6.42 -25.47
CA TRP A 223 1.99 6.28 -25.47
C TRP A 223 1.48 5.42 -24.31
N PHE A 224 2.23 4.39 -23.93
CA PHE A 224 1.96 3.63 -22.71
C PHE A 224 1.99 4.52 -21.46
N PHE A 225 3.02 5.35 -21.27
CA PHE A 225 3.09 6.27 -20.13
C PHE A 225 1.99 7.34 -20.15
N VAL A 226 1.59 7.82 -21.33
CA VAL A 226 0.45 8.74 -21.47
C VAL A 226 -0.85 8.06 -21.03
N ALA A 227 -1.09 6.81 -21.46
CA ALA A 227 -2.26 6.04 -21.04
C ALA A 227 -2.26 5.80 -19.52
N VAL A 228 -1.10 5.42 -18.95
CA VAL A 228 -0.94 5.23 -17.50
C VAL A 228 -1.18 6.56 -16.75
N PHE A 229 -0.70 7.69 -17.28
CA PHE A 229 -0.92 9.00 -16.68
C PHE A 229 -2.41 9.33 -16.57
N PHE A 230 -3.17 9.22 -17.67
CA PHE A 230 -4.61 9.49 -17.65
C PHE A 230 -5.39 8.51 -16.77
N HIS A 231 -4.98 7.24 -16.75
CA HIS A 231 -5.55 6.23 -15.88
C HIS A 231 -5.34 6.59 -14.39
N VAL A 232 -4.10 6.87 -13.98
CA VAL A 232 -3.76 7.25 -12.60
C VAL A 232 -4.43 8.55 -12.20
N LEU A 233 -4.46 9.54 -13.11
CA LEU A 233 -5.15 10.82 -12.88
C LEU A 233 -6.63 10.59 -12.54
N SER A 234 -7.34 9.83 -13.39
CA SER A 234 -8.75 9.50 -13.17
C SER A 234 -8.97 8.78 -11.83
N HIS A 235 -8.06 7.88 -11.48
CA HIS A 235 -8.14 7.12 -10.24
C HIS A 235 -7.91 7.98 -8.98
N ILE A 236 -6.98 8.93 -9.02
CA ILE A 236 -6.73 9.87 -7.92
C ILE A 236 -7.94 10.76 -7.66
N PHE A 237 -8.65 11.21 -8.71
CA PHE A 237 -9.89 11.97 -8.54
C PHE A 237 -10.93 11.19 -7.73
N ILE A 238 -11.11 9.90 -8.01
CA ILE A 238 -12.01 9.04 -7.23
C ILE A 238 -11.54 8.96 -5.77
N TYR A 239 -10.25 8.73 -5.50
CA TYR A 239 -9.74 8.64 -4.12
C TYR A 239 -9.96 9.92 -3.30
N ILE A 240 -9.83 11.10 -3.91
CA ILE A 240 -9.97 12.37 -3.19
C ILE A 240 -11.45 12.75 -3.01
N PHE A 241 -12.25 12.66 -4.07
CA PHE A 241 -13.58 13.27 -4.11
C PHE A 241 -14.73 12.30 -3.84
N PHE A 242 -14.55 10.99 -3.98
CA PHE A 242 -15.66 10.03 -3.84
C PHE A 242 -16.32 10.10 -2.46
N SER A 243 -15.51 10.06 -1.38
CA SER A 243 -16.03 10.19 -0.02
C SER A 243 -16.67 11.56 0.23
N LEU A 244 -16.06 12.65 -0.26
CA LEU A 244 -16.60 14.01 -0.14
C LEU A 244 -17.96 14.14 -0.86
N TYR A 245 -18.08 13.52 -2.03
CA TYR A 245 -19.29 13.53 -2.84
C TYR A 245 -20.44 12.79 -2.15
N LEU A 246 -20.18 11.57 -1.66
CA LEU A 246 -21.18 10.81 -0.90
C LEU A 246 -21.62 11.54 0.38
N ASP A 247 -20.68 12.15 1.09
CA ASP A 247 -20.98 12.98 2.25
C ASP A 247 -21.83 14.21 1.88
N SER A 248 -21.59 14.84 0.73
CA SER A 248 -22.42 15.95 0.24
C SER A 248 -23.85 15.54 -0.14
N LEU A 249 -24.07 14.26 -0.46
CA LEU A 249 -25.39 13.68 -0.69
C LEU A 249 -26.10 13.28 0.62
N GLY A 250 -25.45 13.42 1.77
CA GLY A 250 -26.00 13.08 3.08
C GLY A 250 -25.84 11.61 3.48
N TYR A 251 -24.97 10.84 2.81
CA TYR A 251 -24.66 9.48 3.24
C TYR A 251 -23.84 9.46 4.53
N SER A 252 -24.15 8.52 5.43
CA SER A 252 -23.43 8.30 6.68
C SER A 252 -22.00 7.80 6.44
N LYS A 253 -21.10 8.01 7.41
CA LYS A 253 -19.70 7.55 7.32
C LYS A 253 -19.61 6.03 7.22
N ALA A 254 -20.54 5.32 7.87
CA ALA A 254 -20.66 3.87 7.77
C ALA A 254 -21.02 3.42 6.33
N VAL A 255 -21.93 4.12 5.64
CA VAL A 255 -22.27 3.81 4.24
C VAL A 255 -21.11 4.12 3.31
N ILE A 256 -20.40 5.23 3.54
CA ILE A 256 -19.18 5.56 2.78
C ILE A 256 -18.15 4.44 2.90
N GLY A 257 -17.89 3.97 4.13
CA GLY A 257 -17.00 2.84 4.38
C GLY A 257 -17.45 1.54 3.72
N LEU A 258 -18.75 1.26 3.73
CA LEU A 258 -19.34 0.10 3.07
C LEU A 258 -19.16 0.15 1.54
N LEU A 259 -19.35 1.31 0.91
CA LEU A 259 -19.16 1.46 -0.53
C LEU A 259 -17.70 1.26 -0.94
N TRP A 260 -16.75 1.77 -0.15
CA TRP A 260 -15.33 1.45 -0.32
C TRP A 260 -15.03 -0.04 -0.16
N ALA A 261 -15.63 -0.68 0.85
CA ALA A 261 -15.52 -2.12 1.08
C ALA A 261 -16.04 -2.94 -0.12
N VAL A 262 -17.17 -2.57 -0.70
CA VAL A 262 -17.73 -3.22 -1.90
C VAL A 262 -16.76 -3.11 -3.08
N SER A 263 -16.18 -1.93 -3.30
CA SER A 263 -15.16 -1.73 -4.36
C SER A 263 -13.99 -2.70 -4.21
N VAL A 264 -13.45 -2.83 -2.99
CA VAL A 264 -12.34 -3.75 -2.69
C VAL A 264 -12.74 -5.22 -2.83
N VAL A 265 -13.95 -5.59 -2.44
CA VAL A 265 -14.45 -6.97 -2.63
C VAL A 265 -14.55 -7.33 -4.12
N ILE A 266 -15.03 -6.41 -4.95
CA ILE A 266 -15.07 -6.57 -6.41
C ILE A 266 -13.65 -6.71 -6.97
N GLU A 267 -12.72 -5.85 -6.54
CA GLU A 267 -11.31 -5.91 -6.94
C GLU A 267 -10.65 -7.26 -6.58
N ILE A 268 -10.86 -7.74 -5.35
CA ILE A 268 -10.40 -9.05 -4.90
C ILE A 268 -10.98 -10.16 -5.79
N GLY A 269 -12.29 -10.13 -6.05
CA GLY A 269 -12.97 -11.09 -6.93
C GLY A 269 -12.39 -11.10 -8.35
N TRP A 270 -12.09 -9.93 -8.89
CA TRP A 270 -11.39 -9.79 -10.18
C TRP A 270 -9.99 -10.41 -10.12
N PHE A 271 -9.17 -10.07 -9.12
CA PHE A 271 -7.82 -10.64 -8.98
C PHE A 271 -7.79 -12.15 -8.83
N PHE A 272 -8.77 -12.74 -8.12
CA PHE A 272 -8.88 -14.19 -8.00
C PHE A 272 -9.26 -14.86 -9.32
N THR A 273 -10.07 -14.18 -10.14
CA THR A 273 -10.58 -14.75 -11.38
C THR A 273 -9.74 -14.38 -12.61
N GLN A 274 -8.84 -13.40 -12.52
CA GLN A 274 -8.05 -12.87 -13.65
C GLN A 274 -7.34 -13.99 -14.43
N ALA A 275 -6.77 -14.99 -13.74
CA ALA A 275 -6.02 -16.08 -14.39
C ALA A 275 -6.91 -16.95 -15.29
N ARG A 276 -8.22 -16.94 -15.06
CA ARG A 276 -9.22 -17.64 -15.88
C ARG A 276 -9.68 -16.80 -17.07
N TRP A 277 -9.72 -15.48 -16.94
CA TRP A 277 -10.27 -14.56 -17.96
C TRP A 277 -9.20 -14.02 -18.89
N LEU A 278 -8.04 -13.63 -18.38
CA LEU A 278 -6.97 -12.98 -19.14
C LEU A 278 -6.54 -13.79 -20.37
N PRO A 279 -6.42 -15.14 -20.33
CA PRO A 279 -6.06 -15.92 -21.52
C PRO A 279 -7.14 -15.96 -22.62
N ARG A 280 -8.37 -15.49 -22.36
CA ARG A 280 -9.47 -15.57 -23.32
C ARG A 280 -9.43 -14.51 -24.40
N LEU A 281 -8.75 -13.40 -24.15
CA LEU A 281 -8.54 -12.33 -25.12
C LEU A 281 -7.08 -11.92 -25.12
N PRO A 282 -6.52 -11.54 -26.28
CA PRO A 282 -5.22 -10.87 -26.30
C PRO A 282 -5.30 -9.57 -25.48
N LEU A 283 -4.17 -9.13 -24.91
CA LEU A 283 -4.12 -7.90 -24.09
C LEU A 283 -4.65 -6.67 -24.85
N THR A 284 -4.43 -6.61 -26.16
CA THR A 284 -5.00 -5.58 -27.04
C THR A 284 -6.51 -5.67 -27.16
N GLY A 285 -7.09 -6.87 -27.10
CA GLY A 285 -8.54 -7.06 -27.10
C GLY A 285 -9.21 -6.58 -25.81
N TRP A 286 -8.52 -6.72 -24.67
CA TRP A 286 -8.97 -6.15 -23.39
C TRP A 286 -8.93 -4.62 -23.34
N LEU A 287 -8.08 -3.97 -24.14
CA LEU A 287 -7.99 -2.50 -24.18
C LEU A 287 -9.12 -1.85 -24.99
N VAL A 288 -9.83 -2.63 -25.82
CA VAL A 288 -10.91 -2.15 -26.71
C VAL A 288 -12.29 -2.39 -26.10
N LEU A 289 -12.38 -3.18 -25.03
CA LEU A 289 -13.58 -3.55 -24.29
C LEU A 289 -13.79 -2.62 -23.09
#